data_AF-A0ABD1N046-F1
#
_entry.id   AF-A0ABD1N046-F1
#
_cell.length_a   1.000
_cell.length_b   1.000
_cell.length_c   1.000
_cell.angle_alpha   90.00
_cell.angle_beta   90.00
_cell.angle_gamma   90.00
#
_symmetry.space_group_name_H-M   'P 1'
#
loop_
_entity.id
_entity.type
_entity.pdbx_description
1 polymer ?
#
loop_
_entity_poly.entity_id
_entity_poly.type
_entity_poly.pdbx_seq_one_letter_code
_entity_poly.pdbx_strand_id
1 'polypeptide(L)'
;MKNFSSKYPNHRKGLVGIEKIYEEIKPLLKIGSDDSNEAITFGIWGMGGMGKTALANALYKKLFGEFEGHCFLANVTEKLEEVIHRDLYSKLSGKNISSYDPLELRLLLQTERVLIVLDDVTIPKKLEEVIYQFYPLGSGSRVIVTTRNKQIFRSDAVKYMVHDLEFHHSLELFCLTAFEEKQPKDGYEDIS
;
A
#
# COMPACT_ATOMS: atom_id res chain seq x y z
N MET A 1 22.25 -18.83 31.21
CA MET A 1 21.69 -17.73 30.40
C MET A 1 22.47 -17.65 29.09
N LYS A 2 21.86 -18.02 27.96
CA LYS A 2 22.43 -17.86 26.62
C LYS A 2 21.44 -17.03 25.81
N ASN A 3 21.81 -15.79 25.52
CA ASN A 3 21.09 -14.92 24.60
C ASN A 3 21.26 -15.47 23.18
N PHE A 4 20.18 -15.92 22.57
CA PHE A 4 20.12 -16.12 21.12
C PHE A 4 19.82 -14.76 20.49
N SER A 5 20.87 -14.09 20.03
CA SER A 5 20.72 -13.00 19.07
C SER A 5 20.08 -13.57 17.80
N SER A 6 18.97 -12.94 17.39
CA SER A 6 18.28 -13.21 16.14
C SER A 6 19.29 -13.15 14.98
N LYS A 7 19.41 -14.27 14.25
CA LYS A 7 20.36 -14.49 13.16
C LYS A 7 19.93 -13.87 11.82
N TYR A 8 18.99 -12.95 11.83
CA TYR A 8 18.45 -12.34 10.63
C TYR A 8 18.73 -10.84 10.63
N PRO A 9 19.64 -10.34 9.77
CA PRO A 9 19.79 -8.91 9.57
C PRO A 9 18.46 -8.35 9.05
N ASN A 10 18.13 -7.13 9.50
CA ASN A 10 16.97 -6.38 9.05
C ASN A 10 16.95 -6.30 7.51
N HIS A 11 16.15 -7.14 6.85
CA HIS A 11 15.91 -7.09 5.41
C HIS A 11 15.23 -5.77 5.03
N ARG A 12 16.03 -4.71 4.81
CA ARG A 12 15.64 -3.66 3.88
C ARG A 12 15.72 -4.27 2.48
N LYS A 13 14.67 -4.98 2.06
CA LYS A 13 14.49 -5.36 0.65
C LYS A 13 14.62 -4.07 -0.16
N GLY A 14 15.66 -3.98 -0.98
CA GLY A 14 15.91 -2.83 -1.83
C GLY A 14 14.69 -2.60 -2.73
N LEU A 15 14.10 -1.42 -2.62
CA LEU A 15 13.09 -0.97 -3.56
C LEU A 15 13.86 -0.36 -4.74
N VAL A 16 13.84 -1.04 -5.88
CA VAL A 16 14.56 -0.62 -7.09
C VAL A 16 13.56 -0.10 -8.12
N GLY A 17 13.88 1.03 -8.78
CA GLY A 17 13.03 1.62 -9.81
C GLY A 17 11.70 2.24 -9.32
N ILE A 18 11.50 2.36 -8.00
CA ILE A 18 10.26 2.91 -7.44
C ILE A 18 10.10 4.40 -7.71
N GLU A 19 11.19 5.16 -7.84
CA GLU A 19 11.18 6.59 -8.09
C GLU A 19 10.44 6.92 -9.39
N LYS A 20 10.79 6.22 -10.48
CA LYS A 20 10.12 6.37 -11.78
C LYS A 20 8.63 6.05 -11.69
N ILE A 21 8.29 4.92 -11.05
CA ILE A 21 6.89 4.50 -10.85
C ILE A 21 6.12 5.51 -9.99
N TYR A 22 6.77 6.08 -8.97
CA TYR A 22 6.14 7.10 -8.11
C TYR A 22 5.78 8.35 -8.93
N GLU A 23 6.69 8.83 -9.79
CA GLU A 23 6.39 9.98 -10.67
C GLU A 23 5.26 9.70 -11.66
N GLU A 24 5.10 8.46 -12.11
CA GLU A 24 3.96 8.04 -12.95
C GLU A 24 2.64 7.99 -12.16
N ILE A 25 2.67 7.53 -10.90
CA ILE A 25 1.48 7.34 -10.06
C ILE A 25 1.03 8.64 -9.37
N LYS A 26 1.95 9.51 -9.01
CA LYS A 26 1.69 10.78 -8.31
C LYS A 26 0.58 11.63 -8.96
N PRO A 27 0.58 11.89 -10.28
CA PRO A 27 -0.49 12.65 -10.92
C PRO A 27 -1.83 11.90 -10.93
N LEU A 28 -1.81 10.56 -11.03
CA LEU A 28 -3.02 9.72 -10.96
C LEU A 28 -3.69 9.78 -9.59
N LEU A 29 -2.87 9.91 -8.54
CA LEU A 29 -3.32 10.16 -7.18
C LEU A 29 -3.59 11.66 -6.92
N LYS A 30 -3.43 12.56 -7.90
CA LYS A 30 -3.61 14.01 -7.71
C LYS A 30 -2.93 14.51 -6.41
N ILE A 31 -1.70 14.09 -6.14
CA ILE A 31 -0.96 14.49 -4.93
C ILE A 31 -0.34 15.87 -5.16
N GLY A 32 -0.55 16.79 -4.22
CA GLY A 32 -0.01 18.16 -4.29
C GLY A 32 -0.72 19.10 -5.27
N SER A 33 -1.90 18.72 -5.77
CA SER A 33 -2.76 19.63 -6.53
C SER A 33 -3.79 20.28 -5.61
N ASP A 34 -3.78 21.61 -5.53
CA ASP A 34 -4.72 22.42 -4.75
C ASP A 34 -6.20 22.22 -5.17
N ASP A 35 -6.43 21.65 -6.36
CA ASP A 35 -7.76 21.50 -6.96
C ASP A 35 -8.47 20.16 -6.66
N SER A 36 -7.82 19.19 -5.99
CA SER A 36 -8.44 17.87 -5.79
C SER A 36 -9.16 17.72 -4.45
N ASN A 37 -10.36 18.29 -4.35
CA ASN A 37 -11.25 18.05 -3.21
C ASN A 37 -11.88 16.64 -3.21
N GLU A 38 -11.66 15.84 -4.26
CA GLU A 38 -12.23 14.50 -4.37
C GLU A 38 -11.40 13.44 -3.63
N ALA A 39 -12.10 12.48 -3.04
CA ALA A 39 -11.49 11.24 -2.57
C ALA A 39 -11.24 10.28 -3.75
N ILE A 40 -10.03 9.71 -3.83
CA ILE A 40 -9.63 8.82 -4.94
C ILE A 40 -9.38 7.41 -4.43
N THR A 41 -10.01 6.42 -5.05
CA THR A 41 -9.58 5.02 -4.95
C THR A 41 -8.69 4.67 -6.13
N PHE A 42 -7.48 4.20 -5.82
CA PHE A 42 -6.44 3.85 -6.78
C PHE A 42 -6.06 2.37 -6.64
N GLY A 43 -6.16 1.63 -7.73
CA GLY A 43 -5.88 0.21 -7.76
C GLY A 43 -4.48 -0.11 -8.31
N ILE A 44 -3.67 -0.84 -7.54
CA ILE A 44 -2.42 -1.45 -8.00
C ILE A 44 -2.71 -2.92 -8.30
N TRP A 45 -2.55 -3.35 -9.55
CA TRP A 45 -2.89 -4.71 -9.94
C TRP A 45 -1.87 -5.37 -10.85
N GLY A 46 -1.97 -6.69 -11.00
CA GLY A 46 -1.00 -7.49 -11.75
C GLY A 46 -0.82 -8.89 -11.18
N MET A 47 0.01 -9.70 -11.82
CA MET A 47 0.27 -11.09 -11.45
C MET A 47 0.86 -11.24 -10.04
N GLY A 48 0.77 -12.44 -9.48
CA GLY A 48 1.44 -12.77 -8.21
C GLY A 48 2.96 -12.61 -8.33
N GLY A 49 3.63 -12.20 -7.24
CA GLY A 49 5.09 -12.04 -7.24
C GLY A 49 5.62 -10.71 -7.81
N MET A 50 4.80 -9.95 -8.55
CA MET A 50 5.22 -8.69 -9.22
C MET A 50 5.55 -7.51 -8.30
N GLY A 51 5.49 -7.66 -6.97
CA GLY A 51 5.84 -6.56 -6.06
C GLY A 51 4.75 -5.51 -5.80
N LYS A 52 3.46 -5.78 -6.09
CA LYS A 52 2.34 -4.87 -5.80
C LYS A 52 2.33 -4.35 -4.35
N THR A 53 2.46 -5.24 -3.38
CA THR A 53 2.52 -4.91 -1.94
C THR A 53 3.75 -4.05 -1.63
N ALA A 54 4.89 -4.33 -2.28
CA ALA A 54 6.10 -3.55 -2.11
C ALA A 54 5.92 -2.11 -2.63
N LEU A 55 5.30 -1.96 -3.81
CA LEU A 55 4.95 -0.66 -4.38
C LEU A 55 3.96 0.10 -3.48
N ALA A 56 2.88 -0.53 -3.03
CA ALA A 56 1.90 0.11 -2.15
C ALA A 56 2.51 0.56 -0.81
N ASN A 57 3.39 -0.24 -0.22
CA ASN A 57 4.14 0.12 0.99
C ASN A 57 5.11 1.28 0.72
N ALA A 58 5.75 1.32 -0.44
CA ALA A 58 6.64 2.43 -0.82
C ALA A 58 5.86 3.74 -0.96
N LEU A 59 4.70 3.71 -1.64
CA LEU A 59 3.79 4.85 -1.76
C LEU A 59 3.32 5.31 -0.38
N TYR A 60 2.87 4.38 0.47
CA TYR A 60 2.45 4.67 1.83
C TYR A 60 3.54 5.44 2.60
N LYS A 61 4.77 4.92 2.61
CA LYS A 61 5.91 5.53 3.30
C LYS A 61 6.28 6.92 2.76
N LYS A 62 6.08 7.17 1.46
CA LYS A 62 6.33 8.49 0.87
C LYS A 62 5.22 9.49 1.21
N LEU A 63 3.97 9.03 1.29
CA LEU A 63 2.79 9.91 1.31
C LEU A 63 2.19 10.12 2.70
N PHE A 64 2.36 9.20 3.66
CA PHE A 64 1.57 9.21 4.90
C PHE A 64 1.66 10.53 5.68
N GLY A 65 2.81 11.20 5.68
CA GLY A 65 3.03 12.46 6.38
C GLY A 65 2.28 13.65 5.76
N GLU A 66 1.74 13.47 4.56
CA GLU A 66 0.89 14.46 3.89
C GLU A 66 -0.59 14.31 4.25
N PHE A 67 -1.00 13.42 5.17
CA PHE A 67 -2.41 13.15 5.50
C PHE A 67 -2.66 13.28 7.01
N GLU A 68 -3.88 13.64 7.40
CA GLU A 68 -4.29 13.82 8.80
C GLU A 68 -4.40 12.47 9.53
N GLY A 69 -4.90 11.46 8.82
CA GLY A 69 -4.96 10.07 9.28
C GLY A 69 -4.41 9.11 8.23
N HIS A 70 -3.78 8.03 8.66
CA HIS A 70 -3.26 7.03 7.73
C HIS A 70 -3.30 5.61 8.26
N CYS A 71 -3.53 4.65 7.39
CA CYS A 71 -3.61 3.25 7.78
C CYS A 71 -3.14 2.31 6.66
N PHE A 72 -2.20 1.42 6.98
CA PHE A 72 -1.86 0.27 6.13
C PHE A 72 -2.46 -1.01 6.72
N LEU A 73 -3.24 -1.73 5.93
CA LEU A 73 -3.83 -3.03 6.27
C LEU A 73 -3.31 -4.11 5.33
N ALA A 74 -2.53 -5.04 5.88
CA ALA A 74 -2.04 -6.22 5.19
C ALA A 74 -3.12 -7.32 5.11
N ASN A 75 -3.06 -8.14 4.05
CA ASN A 75 -3.86 -9.36 3.86
C ASN A 75 -5.36 -9.16 4.11
N VAL A 76 -5.94 -8.12 3.52
CA VAL A 76 -7.32 -7.70 3.77
C VAL A 76 -8.32 -8.81 3.41
N THR A 77 -8.07 -9.59 2.37
CA THR A 77 -8.93 -10.73 2.00
C THR A 77 -9.12 -11.73 3.14
N GLU A 78 -8.08 -11.97 3.95
CA GLU A 78 -8.10 -13.00 4.99
C GLU A 78 -8.75 -12.52 6.30
N LYS A 79 -8.95 -11.20 6.45
CA LYS A 79 -9.47 -10.60 7.69
C LYS A 79 -10.99 -10.52 7.69
N LEU A 80 -11.59 -10.63 8.87
CA LEU A 80 -13.01 -10.29 9.07
C LEU A 80 -13.24 -8.78 8.93
N GLU A 81 -14.42 -8.38 8.45
CA GLU A 81 -14.82 -6.96 8.33
C GLU A 81 -14.67 -6.20 9.65
N GLU A 82 -15.20 -6.78 10.73
CA GLU A 82 -15.13 -6.17 12.06
C GLU A 82 -13.69 -5.91 12.52
N VAL A 83 -12.77 -6.85 12.24
CA VAL A 83 -11.34 -6.69 12.57
C VAL A 83 -10.74 -5.53 11.78
N ILE A 84 -11.11 -5.38 10.52
CA ILE A 84 -10.63 -4.30 9.65
C ILE A 84 -11.13 -2.94 10.13
N HIS A 85 -12.43 -2.80 10.44
CA HIS A 85 -12.99 -1.54 10.92
C HIS A 85 -12.40 -1.12 12.27
N ARG A 86 -12.22 -2.09 13.16
CA ARG A 86 -11.54 -1.90 14.44
C ARG A 86 -10.07 -1.45 14.24
N ASP A 87 -9.33 -2.07 13.32
CA ASP A 87 -7.97 -1.66 12.95
C ASP A 87 -7.94 -0.24 12.36
N LEU A 88 -8.89 0.10 11.46
CA LEU A 88 -9.03 1.44 10.88
C LEU A 88 -9.30 2.47 11.98
N TYR A 89 -10.29 2.21 12.82
CA TYR A 89 -10.65 3.10 13.93
C TYR A 89 -9.46 3.35 14.84
N SER A 90 -8.78 2.30 15.30
CA SER A 90 -7.65 2.45 16.22
C SER A 90 -6.51 3.25 15.59
N LYS A 91 -6.20 3.02 14.30
CA LYS A 91 -5.10 3.71 13.61
C LYS A 91 -5.42 5.15 13.24
N LEU A 92 -6.68 5.46 12.91
CA LEU A 92 -7.10 6.80 12.51
C LEU A 92 -7.43 7.70 13.70
N SER A 93 -8.04 7.16 14.76
CA SER A 93 -8.39 7.93 15.97
C SER A 93 -7.27 7.99 17.01
N GLY A 94 -6.29 7.08 16.93
CA GLY A 94 -5.29 6.87 17.99
C GLY A 94 -5.84 6.19 19.25
N LYS A 95 -7.12 5.78 19.25
CA LYS A 95 -7.77 5.11 20.39
C LYS A 95 -7.56 3.59 20.36
N ASN A 96 -7.89 2.94 21.47
CA ASN A 96 -7.77 1.49 21.57
C ASN A 96 -8.82 0.80 20.69
N ILE A 97 -8.48 -0.39 20.19
CA ILE A 97 -9.37 -1.22 19.40
C ILE A 97 -10.65 -1.64 20.16
N SER A 98 -10.59 -1.73 21.49
CA SER A 98 -11.72 -2.08 22.35
C SER A 98 -12.76 -0.96 22.48
N SER A 99 -12.37 0.28 22.18
CA SER A 99 -13.28 1.45 22.16
C SER A 99 -13.90 1.69 20.78
N TYR A 100 -13.90 0.69 19.90
CA TYR A 100 -14.44 0.82 18.56
C TYR A 100 -15.88 1.35 18.56
N ASP A 101 -16.07 2.48 17.89
CA ASP A 101 -17.36 3.09 17.63
C ASP A 101 -17.54 3.25 16.12
N PRO A 102 -18.51 2.53 15.50
CA PRO A 102 -18.80 2.64 14.07
C PRO A 102 -19.19 4.05 13.63
N LEU A 103 -19.87 4.83 14.48
CA LEU A 103 -20.28 6.19 14.17
C LEU A 103 -19.08 7.13 14.14
N GLU A 104 -18.17 6.98 15.10
CA GLU A 104 -16.94 7.77 15.15
C GLU A 104 -15.99 7.40 13.99
N LEU A 105 -15.84 6.11 13.67
CA LEU A 105 -15.07 5.70 12.49
C LEU A 105 -15.63 6.34 11.21
N ARG A 106 -16.95 6.31 11.05
CA ARG A 106 -17.62 6.94 9.91
C ARG A 106 -17.32 8.43 9.87
N LEU A 107 -17.47 9.15 10.99
CA LEU A 107 -17.17 10.58 11.05
C LEU A 107 -15.72 10.86 10.65
N LEU A 108 -14.74 10.16 11.23
CA LEU A 108 -13.33 10.30 10.89
C LEU A 108 -13.06 10.10 9.39
N LEU A 109 -13.63 9.05 8.79
CA LEU A 109 -13.47 8.76 7.37
C LEU A 109 -14.13 9.81 6.46
N GLN A 110 -15.15 10.52 6.94
CA GLN A 110 -15.91 11.52 6.17
C GLN A 110 -15.41 12.95 6.37
N THR A 111 -14.71 13.24 7.47
CA THR A 111 -14.21 14.59 7.78
C THR A 111 -12.71 14.76 7.56
N GLU A 112 -11.92 13.75 7.89
CA GLU A 112 -10.46 13.82 7.82
C GLU A 112 -9.94 13.48 6.42
N ARG A 113 -8.83 14.12 6.04
CA ARG A 113 -8.09 13.77 4.83
C ARG A 113 -7.19 12.58 5.12
N VAL A 114 -7.64 11.37 4.75
CA VAL A 114 -6.97 10.11 5.12
C VAL A 114 -6.24 9.41 3.96
N LEU A 115 -5.14 8.72 4.28
CA LEU A 115 -4.46 7.77 3.39
C LEU A 115 -4.64 6.33 3.88
N ILE A 116 -5.40 5.52 3.14
CA ILE A 116 -5.66 4.11 3.49
C ILE A 116 -5.07 3.20 2.44
N VAL A 117 -4.31 2.19 2.86
CA VAL A 117 -3.81 1.12 2.00
C VAL A 117 -4.46 -0.21 2.38
N LEU A 118 -5.12 -0.83 1.42
CA LEU A 118 -5.76 -2.13 1.53
C LEU A 118 -4.97 -3.12 0.67
N ASP A 119 -4.13 -3.93 1.31
CA ASP A 119 -3.30 -4.91 0.61
C ASP A 119 -4.04 -6.25 0.46
N ASP A 120 -3.92 -6.81 -0.74
CA ASP A 120 -4.45 -8.10 -1.16
C ASP A 120 -5.97 -8.21 -1.00
N VAL A 121 -6.71 -7.38 -1.74
CA VAL A 121 -8.17 -7.46 -1.86
C VAL A 121 -8.54 -8.27 -3.11
N THR A 122 -9.24 -9.39 -2.94
CA THR A 122 -9.47 -10.37 -4.04
C THR A 122 -10.86 -10.34 -4.65
N ILE A 123 -11.87 -9.84 -3.91
CA ILE A 123 -13.28 -9.83 -4.34
C ILE A 123 -13.91 -8.44 -4.19
N PRO A 124 -14.85 -8.04 -5.08
CA PRO A 124 -15.50 -6.72 -5.02
C PRO A 124 -16.22 -6.46 -3.70
N LYS A 125 -16.96 -7.47 -3.20
CA LYS A 125 -17.70 -7.39 -1.92
C LYS A 125 -16.81 -6.97 -0.75
N LYS A 126 -15.55 -7.41 -0.74
CA LYS A 126 -14.61 -7.05 0.32
C LYS A 126 -14.26 -5.56 0.32
N LEU A 127 -14.15 -4.94 -0.86
CA LEU A 127 -13.89 -3.52 -0.97
C LEU A 127 -15.13 -2.70 -0.58
N GLU A 128 -16.32 -3.22 -0.88
CA GLU A 128 -17.59 -2.63 -0.45
C GLU A 128 -17.73 -2.57 1.07
N GLU A 129 -17.52 -3.71 1.73
CA GLU A 129 -17.54 -3.86 3.19
C GLU A 129 -16.43 -3.05 3.88
N VAL A 130 -15.26 -2.90 3.27
CA VAL A 130 -14.13 -2.26 3.97
C VAL A 130 -14.12 -0.75 3.81
N ILE A 131 -14.46 -0.23 2.62
CA ILE A 131 -14.27 1.19 2.34
C ILE A 131 -15.43 1.84 1.60
N TYR A 132 -16.06 1.19 0.61
CA TYR A 132 -17.07 1.90 -0.19
C TYR A 132 -18.34 2.21 0.58
N GLN A 133 -18.69 1.47 1.63
CA GLN A 133 -19.83 1.81 2.48
C GLN A 133 -19.66 3.13 3.25
N PHE A 134 -18.42 3.62 3.40
CA PHE A 134 -18.12 4.88 4.10
C PHE A 134 -18.11 6.10 3.16
N TYR A 135 -18.33 5.91 1.84
CA TYR A 135 -18.33 7.03 0.90
C TYR A 135 -19.53 7.98 1.09
N PRO A 136 -19.36 9.29 0.80
CA PRO A 136 -18.11 9.94 0.38
C PRO A 136 -17.10 10.03 1.55
N LEU A 137 -15.81 9.86 1.24
CA LEU A 137 -14.74 10.09 2.21
C LEU A 137 -14.40 11.58 2.30
N GLY A 138 -13.66 11.97 3.34
CA GLY A 138 -13.14 13.32 3.54
C GLY A 138 -12.36 13.81 2.32
N SER A 139 -12.45 15.11 2.05
CA SER A 139 -11.91 15.71 0.83
C SER A 139 -10.40 15.48 0.72
N GLY A 140 -9.93 15.15 -0.48
CA GLY A 140 -8.51 14.84 -0.71
C GLY A 140 -8.03 13.48 -0.18
N SER A 141 -8.91 12.65 0.38
CA SER A 141 -8.55 11.30 0.84
C SER A 141 -8.08 10.39 -0.30
N ARG A 142 -7.21 9.43 0.03
CA ARG A 142 -6.66 8.45 -0.92
C ARG A 142 -6.79 7.05 -0.37
N VAL A 143 -7.36 6.16 -1.17
CA VAL A 143 -7.43 4.73 -0.88
C VAL A 143 -6.62 3.99 -1.94
N ILE A 144 -5.51 3.37 -1.54
CA ILE A 144 -4.69 2.54 -2.41
C ILE A 144 -5.04 1.08 -2.15
N VAL A 145 -5.35 0.32 -3.18
CA VAL A 145 -5.75 -1.08 -3.06
C VAL A 145 -4.84 -1.94 -3.92
N THR A 146 -4.24 -2.99 -3.35
CA THR A 146 -3.53 -3.99 -4.15
C THR A 146 -4.44 -5.17 -4.45
N THR A 147 -4.37 -5.69 -5.67
CA THR A 147 -5.18 -6.86 -6.08
C THR A 147 -4.54 -7.62 -7.23
N ARG A 148 -4.90 -8.90 -7.41
CA ARG A 148 -4.64 -9.62 -8.67
C ARG A 148 -5.78 -9.45 -9.68
N ASN A 149 -6.94 -8.99 -9.23
CA ASN A 149 -8.17 -8.93 -10.02
C ASN A 149 -8.65 -7.47 -10.19
N LYS A 150 -8.38 -6.87 -11.35
CA LYS A 150 -8.83 -5.49 -11.65
C LYS A 150 -10.35 -5.29 -11.65
N GLN A 151 -11.13 -6.38 -11.70
CA GLN A 151 -12.59 -6.34 -11.72
C GLN A 151 -13.21 -6.08 -10.34
N ILE A 152 -12.41 -6.04 -9.26
CA ILE A 152 -12.93 -5.67 -7.92
C ILE A 152 -13.32 -4.19 -7.84
N PHE A 153 -12.78 -3.37 -8.73
CA PHE A 153 -12.98 -1.94 -8.73
C PHE A 153 -14.18 -1.56 -9.60
N ARG A 154 -14.82 -0.44 -9.25
CA ARG A 154 -15.79 0.23 -10.11
C ARG A 154 -15.14 0.63 -11.46
N SER A 155 -15.97 0.92 -12.45
CA SER A 155 -15.53 1.24 -13.82
C SER A 155 -14.73 2.53 -13.92
N ASP A 156 -14.99 3.47 -13.01
CA ASP A 156 -14.40 4.80 -12.90
C ASP A 156 -13.10 4.85 -12.07
N ALA A 157 -12.77 3.76 -11.37
CA ALA A 157 -11.57 3.72 -10.54
C ALA A 157 -10.28 3.79 -11.38
N VAL A 158 -9.32 4.59 -10.92
CA VAL A 158 -7.99 4.70 -11.52
C VAL A 158 -7.16 3.47 -11.15
N LYS A 159 -6.48 2.85 -12.12
CA LYS A 159 -5.77 1.57 -11.95
C LYS A 159 -4.40 1.62 -12.61
N TYR A 160 -3.39 1.07 -11.93
CA TYR A 160 -2.02 0.91 -12.41
C TYR A 160 -1.65 -0.57 -12.43
N MET A 161 -1.19 -1.05 -13.60
CA MET A 161 -0.69 -2.42 -13.75
C MET A 161 0.80 -2.43 -13.39
N VAL A 162 1.19 -3.32 -12.48
CA VAL A 162 2.61 -3.55 -12.19
C VAL A 162 3.20 -4.43 -13.30
N HIS A 163 4.21 -3.89 -13.98
CA HIS A 163 4.96 -4.55 -15.04
C HIS A 163 6.25 -5.18 -14.49
N ASP A 164 6.89 -6.00 -15.32
CA ASP A 164 8.21 -6.56 -15.00
C ASP A 164 9.24 -5.45 -14.80
N LEU A 165 10.20 -5.71 -13.92
CA LEU A 165 11.34 -4.81 -13.74
C LEU A 165 12.22 -4.82 -14.99
N GLU A 166 12.72 -3.65 -15.37
CA GLU A 166 13.76 -3.55 -16.40
C GLU A 166 14.98 -4.38 -15.98
N PHE A 167 15.72 -4.95 -16.94
CA PHE A 167 16.82 -5.90 -16.65
C PHE A 167 17.82 -5.35 -15.64
N HIS A 168 18.25 -4.10 -15.79
CA HIS A 168 19.21 -3.48 -14.87
C HIS A 168 18.66 -3.33 -13.44
N HIS A 169 17.36 -3.04 -13.29
CA HIS A 169 16.70 -2.99 -11.98
C HIS A 169 16.51 -4.39 -11.38
N SER A 170 16.29 -5.39 -12.22
CA SER A 170 16.21 -6.80 -11.81
C SER A 170 17.56 -7.30 -11.31
N LEU A 171 18.64 -6.98 -12.01
CA LEU A 171 20.02 -7.27 -11.63
C LEU A 171 20.37 -6.58 -10.31
N GLU A 172 20.09 -5.29 -10.16
CA GLU A 172 20.33 -4.57 -8.90
C GLU A 172 19.54 -5.20 -7.75
N LEU A 173 18.27 -5.56 -7.96
CA LEU A 173 17.45 -6.22 -6.94
C LEU A 173 18.03 -7.60 -6.58
N PHE A 174 18.50 -8.36 -7.56
CA PHE A 174 19.16 -9.64 -7.35
C PHE A 174 20.42 -9.47 -6.50
N CYS A 175 21.32 -8.57 -6.89
CA CYS A 175 22.56 -8.31 -6.16
C CYS A 175 22.29 -7.82 -4.72
N LEU A 176 21.32 -6.91 -4.54
CA LEU A 176 20.95 -6.43 -3.21
C LEU A 176 20.39 -7.55 -2.33
N THR A 177 19.72 -8.53 -2.94
CA THR A 177 19.13 -9.66 -2.21
C THR A 177 20.15 -10.76 -1.91
N ALA A 178 21.04 -11.07 -2.85
CA ALA A 178 22.00 -12.17 -2.75
C ALA A 178 23.31 -11.76 -2.06
N PHE A 179 23.75 -10.52 -2.26
CA PHE A 179 25.08 -10.04 -1.87
C PHE A 179 25.06 -8.84 -0.92
N GLU A 180 23.89 -8.24 -0.68
CA GLU A 180 23.73 -6.97 0.07
C GLU A 180 24.46 -5.78 -0.60
N GLU A 181 24.80 -5.90 -1.89
CA GLU A 181 25.50 -4.92 -2.70
C GLU A 181 24.68 -4.57 -3.96
N LYS A 182 24.87 -3.38 -4.54
CA LYS A 182 24.13 -2.97 -5.75
C LYS A 182 24.63 -3.61 -7.04
N GLN A 183 25.81 -4.22 -6.98
CA GLN A 183 26.48 -4.83 -8.12
C GLN A 183 26.83 -6.28 -7.77
N PRO A 184 27.09 -7.12 -8.78
CA PRO A 184 27.60 -8.46 -8.56
C PRO A 184 28.86 -8.41 -7.71
N LYS A 185 29.00 -9.37 -6.80
CA LYS A 185 30.24 -9.60 -6.08
C LYS A 185 31.29 -10.15 -7.05
N ASP A 186 32.56 -9.82 -6.87
CA ASP A 186 33.66 -10.38 -7.67
C ASP A 186 33.55 -11.91 -7.83
N GLY A 187 33.55 -12.38 -9.07
CA GLY A 187 33.40 -13.81 -9.42
C GLY A 187 31.96 -14.31 -9.54
N TYR A 188 30.96 -13.44 -9.43
CA TYR A 188 29.53 -13.75 -9.60
C TYR A 188 28.91 -13.00 -10.81
N GLU A 189 29.72 -12.36 -11.65
CA GLU A 189 29.28 -11.54 -12.78
C GLU A 189 28.50 -12.36 -13.82
N ASP A 190 28.90 -13.60 -14.06
CA ASP A 190 28.28 -14.49 -15.06
C ASP A 190 26.93 -15.08 -14.62
N ILE A 191 26.62 -15.01 -13.32
CA ILE A 191 25.41 -15.61 -12.72
C ILE A 191 24.47 -14.57 -12.11
N SER A 192 24.76 -13.29 -12.32
CA SER A 192 23.94 -12.17 -11.88
C SER A 192 23.10 -11.62 -13.03
#